data_AF-A0A836VFD6-F1
#
_entry.id   AF-A0A836VFD6-F1
#
_cell.length_a   1.000
_cell.length_b   1.000
_cell.length_c   1.000
_cell.angle_alpha   90.00
_cell.angle_beta   90.00
_cell.angle_gamma   90.00
#
_symmetry.space_group_name_H-M   'P 1'
#
loop_
_entity.id
_entity.type
_entity.pdbx_description
1 polymer ?
#
loop_
_entity_poly.entity_id
_entity_poly.type
_entity_poly.pdbx_seq_one_letter_code
_entity_poly.pdbx_strand_id
1 'polypeptide(L)'
;MSAKLGYIFIAPALALVVLFFLAPVLMTGVFSMTNMSTATGITGGSYQITPSVLSQLGDQGFDRKILKRIGSESYSISEKGLLAATKADVKTELVEELRERYLGETFASRRLFERFLKKLDNRPRSIRTLKSTSPHFRKSLIKERFASTKELLQSLEEMDLGLTQVQTDELVDASYTGWIWTGENFRKMFLLPETRQILLNTGFYVASTLLLFNIGFALVLAVTTFYLPKGQAALFRALWFLPRITPSVLYVLLWKWLTWDTGFINAVVTNFGVTPRNWMLDTAANAWVTVIMINGFIGASMGMILFSSAITSIPKQMLYASEVDGANRWQQIRHIILPQLKWPILFITVYQTLSLLTSFEQIFLSTDGGPGSSTEVWALSAYHTALDNYWGNLQYGYGAALALVLVVVGVIMSLIYLRFFRFDELIKTPRIEQ
;
A
#
# COMPACT_ATOMS: atom_id res chain seq x y z
N MET A 1 -30.84 -6.49 35.43
CA MET A 1 -30.56 -5.60 34.28
C MET A 1 -30.32 -6.50 33.07
N SER A 2 -31.19 -6.47 32.07
CA SER A 2 -31.26 -7.50 31.01
C SER A 2 -30.00 -7.54 30.16
N ALA A 3 -29.51 -8.73 29.81
CA ALA A 3 -28.38 -8.95 28.90
C ALA A 3 -28.54 -8.20 27.56
N LYS A 4 -29.79 -7.93 27.13
CA LYS A 4 -30.11 -7.12 25.95
C LYS A 4 -29.65 -5.67 26.06
N LEU A 5 -29.70 -5.08 27.25
CA LEU A 5 -29.21 -3.72 27.49
C LEU A 5 -27.68 -3.67 27.30
N GLY A 6 -26.97 -4.70 27.77
CA GLY A 6 -25.52 -4.83 27.61
C GLY A 6 -25.08 -4.83 26.14
N TYR A 7 -25.79 -5.55 25.27
CA TYR A 7 -25.51 -5.53 23.82
C TYR A 7 -25.71 -4.16 23.19
N ILE A 8 -26.73 -3.40 23.61
CA ILE A 8 -26.97 -2.03 23.11
C ILE A 8 -25.83 -1.09 23.51
N PHE A 9 -25.31 -1.22 24.73
CA PHE A 9 -24.17 -0.42 25.19
C PHE A 9 -22.85 -0.79 24.49
N ILE A 10 -22.68 -2.05 24.08
CA ILE A 10 -21.46 -2.52 23.37
C ILE A 10 -21.55 -2.27 21.86
N ALA A 11 -22.76 -2.16 21.29
CA ALA A 11 -22.96 -2.04 19.84
C ALA A 11 -22.14 -0.92 19.18
N PRO A 12 -22.02 0.31 19.73
CA PRO A 12 -21.18 1.35 19.13
C PRO A 12 -19.70 0.94 19.07
N ALA A 13 -19.18 0.33 20.14
CA ALA A 13 -17.80 -0.14 20.18
C ALA A 13 -17.56 -1.27 19.17
N LEU A 14 -18.51 -2.20 19.05
CA LEU A 14 -18.43 -3.30 18.09
C LEU A 14 -18.49 -2.78 16.64
N ALA A 15 -19.34 -1.79 16.36
CA ALA A 15 -19.40 -1.12 15.07
C ALA A 15 -18.07 -0.43 14.72
N LEU A 16 -17.43 0.25 15.68
CA LEU A 16 -16.11 0.85 15.50
C LEU A 16 -15.04 -0.22 15.25
N VAL A 17 -15.05 -1.34 15.96
CA VAL A 17 -14.12 -2.45 15.72
C VAL A 17 -14.28 -3.00 14.31
N VAL A 18 -15.51 -3.25 13.87
CA VAL A 18 -15.77 -3.74 12.52
C VAL A 18 -15.33 -2.71 11.48
N LEU A 19 -15.69 -1.44 11.65
CA LEU A 19 -15.41 -0.39 10.68
C LEU A 19 -13.92 -0.06 10.54
N PHE A 20 -13.19 0.02 11.66
CA PHE A 20 -11.79 0.49 11.66
C PHE A 20 -10.75 -0.62 11.69
N PHE A 21 -11.11 -1.86 12.04
CA PHE A 21 -10.16 -2.97 12.11
C PHE A 21 -10.51 -4.12 11.16
N LEU A 22 -11.77 -4.56 11.10
CA LEU A 22 -12.14 -5.72 10.28
C LEU A 22 -12.36 -5.35 8.80
N ALA A 23 -13.13 -4.30 8.54
CA ALA A 23 -13.49 -3.86 7.20
C ALA A 23 -12.24 -3.50 6.36
N PRO A 24 -11.22 -2.79 6.88
CA PRO A 24 -10.00 -2.53 6.12
C PRO A 24 -9.29 -3.81 5.70
N VAL A 25 -9.18 -4.81 6.58
CA VAL A 25 -8.56 -6.11 6.25
C VAL A 25 -9.33 -6.85 5.15
N LEU A 26 -10.66 -6.85 5.22
CA LEU A 26 -11.50 -7.43 4.17
C LEU A 26 -11.35 -6.69 2.84
N MET A 27 -11.31 -5.35 2.88
CA MET A 27 -11.09 -4.51 1.71
C MET A 27 -9.70 -4.72 1.11
N THR A 28 -8.66 -4.86 1.92
CA THR A 28 -7.31 -5.25 1.47
C THR A 28 -7.35 -6.60 0.77
N GLY A 29 -8.09 -7.57 1.31
CA GLY A 29 -8.33 -8.87 0.65
C GLY A 29 -8.99 -8.72 -0.71
N VAL A 30 -10.05 -7.91 -0.82
CA VAL A 30 -10.72 -7.63 -2.09
C VAL A 30 -9.77 -6.95 -3.08
N PHE A 31 -9.14 -5.85 -2.68
CA PHE A 31 -8.24 -5.08 -3.54
C PHE A 31 -7.05 -5.89 -4.02
N SER A 32 -6.53 -6.80 -3.19
CA SER A 32 -5.42 -7.68 -3.57
C SER A 32 -5.72 -8.55 -4.81
N MET A 33 -6.99 -8.86 -5.04
CA MET A 33 -7.48 -9.67 -6.15
C MET A 33 -7.94 -8.81 -7.33
N THR A 34 -7.49 -7.55 -7.43
CA THR A 34 -7.86 -6.63 -8.52
C THR A 34 -6.63 -5.98 -9.16
N ASN A 35 -6.75 -5.50 -10.40
CA ASN A 35 -5.70 -4.70 -11.06
C ASN A 35 -5.80 -3.19 -10.74
N MET A 36 -6.41 -2.86 -9.60
CA MET A 36 -6.70 -1.50 -9.19
C MET A 36 -5.43 -0.64 -9.12
N SER A 37 -5.44 0.51 -9.78
CA SER A 37 -4.33 1.45 -9.87
C SER A 37 -4.80 2.88 -10.11
N THR A 38 -3.89 3.85 -10.17
CA THR A 38 -4.25 5.23 -10.60
C THR A 38 -4.83 5.27 -12.01
N ALA A 39 -4.45 4.33 -12.88
CA ALA A 39 -4.97 4.26 -14.25
C ALA A 39 -6.41 3.71 -14.31
N THR A 40 -6.76 2.75 -13.44
CA THR A 40 -8.08 2.11 -13.43
C THR A 40 -9.09 2.78 -12.49
N GLY A 41 -8.61 3.66 -11.59
CA GLY A 41 -9.46 4.40 -10.66
C GLY A 41 -10.06 3.54 -9.54
N ILE A 42 -10.74 4.22 -8.59
CA ILE A 42 -11.37 3.60 -7.41
C ILE A 42 -12.86 3.29 -7.64
N THR A 43 -13.50 4.12 -8.46
CA THR A 43 -14.91 3.97 -8.84
C THR A 43 -14.99 3.32 -10.21
N GLY A 44 -16.06 2.55 -10.47
CA GLY A 44 -16.20 1.68 -11.65
C GLY A 44 -15.74 2.28 -12.98
N GLY A 45 -15.34 1.41 -13.89
CA GLY A 45 -14.79 1.79 -15.18
C GLY A 45 -15.81 2.34 -16.16
N SER A 46 -15.29 2.98 -17.19
CA SER A 46 -16.00 3.23 -18.45
C SER A 46 -15.22 2.59 -19.58
N TYR A 47 -15.80 2.50 -20.76
CA TYR A 47 -15.05 2.09 -21.94
C TYR A 47 -14.57 3.33 -22.71
N GLN A 48 -13.27 3.40 -22.96
CA GLN A 48 -12.64 4.48 -23.73
C GLN A 48 -11.58 3.92 -24.67
N ILE A 49 -11.70 4.26 -25.95
CA ILE A 49 -10.68 3.92 -26.94
C ILE A 49 -9.68 5.08 -27.01
N THR A 50 -8.44 4.81 -26.61
CA THR A 50 -7.34 5.79 -26.65
C THR A 50 -6.28 5.37 -27.67
N PRO A 51 -5.47 6.31 -28.19
CA PRO A 51 -4.38 5.97 -29.11
C PRO A 51 -3.39 4.95 -28.52
N SER A 52 -3.18 4.98 -27.19
CA SER A 52 -2.34 4.01 -26.48
C SER A 52 -2.93 2.60 -26.50
N VAL A 53 -4.25 2.47 -26.29
CA VAL A 53 -4.95 1.17 -26.39
C VAL A 53 -4.85 0.60 -27.80
N LEU A 54 -5.04 1.44 -28.83
CA LEU A 54 -4.89 1.01 -30.22
C LEU A 54 -3.45 0.59 -30.55
N SER A 55 -2.44 1.29 -30.00
CA SER A 55 -1.04 0.90 -30.15
C SER A 55 -0.75 -0.44 -29.49
N GLN A 56 -1.22 -0.63 -28.26
CA GLN A 56 -1.01 -1.86 -27.48
C GLN A 56 -1.64 -3.08 -28.17
N LEU A 57 -2.87 -2.96 -28.67
CA LEU A 57 -3.50 -4.01 -29.47
C LEU A 57 -2.71 -4.31 -30.74
N GLY A 58 -2.17 -3.28 -31.40
CA GLY A 58 -1.31 -3.43 -32.58
C GLY A 58 -0.01 -4.19 -32.31
N ASP A 59 0.54 -4.07 -31.11
CA ASP A 59 1.73 -4.81 -30.66
C ASP A 59 1.38 -6.26 -30.28
N GLN A 60 0.13 -6.52 -29.85
CA GLN A 60 -0.42 -7.84 -29.57
C GLN A 60 -0.84 -8.63 -30.82
N GLY A 61 -0.64 -8.06 -32.01
CA GLY A 61 -0.93 -8.74 -33.29
C GLY A 61 -2.30 -8.44 -33.89
N PHE A 62 -3.05 -7.48 -33.35
CA PHE A 62 -4.33 -7.05 -33.89
C PHE A 62 -4.16 -6.39 -35.27
N ASP A 63 -5.15 -6.53 -36.17
CA ASP A 63 -5.06 -5.99 -37.53
C ASP A 63 -4.92 -4.46 -37.55
N ARG A 64 -3.74 -4.00 -37.98
CA ARG A 64 -3.39 -2.57 -38.08
C ARG A 64 -4.29 -1.78 -39.02
N LYS A 65 -4.92 -2.42 -40.02
CA LYS A 65 -5.88 -1.74 -40.91
C LYS A 65 -7.16 -1.39 -40.16
N ILE A 66 -7.66 -2.32 -39.33
CA ILE A 66 -8.85 -2.12 -38.51
C ILE A 66 -8.57 -1.07 -37.44
N LEU A 67 -7.44 -1.14 -36.74
CA LEU A 67 -7.03 -0.15 -35.74
C LEU A 67 -6.94 1.27 -36.32
N LYS A 68 -6.45 1.41 -37.56
CA LYS A 68 -6.44 2.70 -38.26
C LYS A 68 -7.84 3.22 -38.58
N ARG A 69 -8.81 2.34 -38.91
CA ARG A 69 -10.21 2.73 -39.13
C ARG A 69 -10.86 3.17 -37.82
N ILE A 70 -10.69 2.41 -36.74
CA ILE A 70 -11.18 2.75 -35.40
C ILE A 70 -10.59 4.09 -34.93
N GLY A 71 -9.31 4.32 -35.22
CA GLY A 71 -8.64 5.56 -34.88
C GLY A 71 -8.90 6.74 -35.82
N SER A 72 -9.64 6.53 -36.90
CA SER A 72 -9.97 7.58 -37.86
C SER A 72 -11.32 8.24 -37.53
N GLU A 73 -11.40 9.56 -37.73
CA GLU A 73 -12.66 10.29 -37.60
C GLU A 73 -13.55 10.00 -38.82
N SER A 74 -14.75 9.49 -38.57
CA SER A 74 -15.81 9.37 -39.57
C SER A 74 -16.81 10.52 -39.41
N TYR A 75 -17.60 10.79 -40.45
CA TYR A 75 -18.65 11.80 -40.41
C TYR A 75 -19.95 11.16 -40.89
N SER A 76 -21.04 11.32 -40.14
CA SER A 76 -22.34 10.74 -40.52
C SER A 76 -23.47 11.72 -40.28
N ILE A 77 -24.44 11.73 -41.19
CA ILE A 77 -25.65 12.53 -41.05
C ILE A 77 -26.66 11.70 -40.23
N SER A 78 -26.77 12.03 -38.94
CA SER A 78 -27.68 11.38 -38.00
C SER A 78 -28.61 12.42 -37.37
N GLU A 79 -29.80 11.99 -36.90
CA GLU A 79 -30.73 12.89 -36.19
C GLU A 79 -30.07 13.61 -35.01
N LYS A 80 -29.20 12.92 -34.26
CA LYS A 80 -28.44 13.53 -33.14
C LYS A 80 -27.49 14.63 -33.62
N GLY A 81 -26.80 14.41 -34.75
CA GLY A 81 -25.92 15.41 -35.37
C GLY A 81 -26.68 16.60 -35.95
N LEU A 82 -27.83 16.36 -36.57
CA LEU A 82 -28.73 17.39 -37.10
C LEU A 82 -29.26 18.28 -35.97
N LEU A 83 -29.73 17.68 -34.86
CA LEU A 83 -30.16 18.41 -33.67
C LEU A 83 -29.04 19.28 -33.07
N ALA A 84 -27.82 18.74 -33.00
CA ALA A 84 -26.65 19.47 -32.54
C ALA A 84 -26.29 20.65 -33.47
N ALA A 85 -26.43 20.47 -34.79
CA ALA A 85 -26.21 21.51 -35.77
C ALA A 85 -27.25 22.63 -35.66
N THR A 86 -28.54 22.32 -35.49
CA THR A 86 -29.59 23.34 -35.25
C THR A 86 -29.34 24.16 -33.98
N LYS A 87 -28.89 23.51 -32.89
CA LYS A 87 -28.56 24.23 -31.64
C LYS A 87 -27.33 25.14 -31.77
N ALA A 88 -26.45 24.84 -32.73
CA ALA A 88 -25.23 25.61 -32.99
C ALA A 88 -25.43 26.71 -34.06
N ASP A 89 -26.69 27.08 -34.34
CA ASP A 89 -27.06 28.15 -35.27
C ASP A 89 -26.61 27.88 -36.72
N VAL A 90 -26.49 26.60 -37.08
CA VAL A 90 -26.34 26.19 -38.48
C VAL A 90 -27.66 26.48 -39.20
N LYS A 91 -27.58 27.06 -40.41
CA LYS A 91 -28.74 27.43 -41.22
C LYS A 91 -29.78 26.30 -41.29
N THR A 92 -31.02 26.64 -40.95
CA THR A 92 -32.16 25.70 -40.95
C THR A 92 -32.37 25.04 -42.31
N GLU A 93 -32.20 25.80 -43.40
CA GLU A 93 -32.30 25.30 -44.79
C GLU A 93 -31.32 24.14 -45.08
N LEU A 94 -30.09 24.24 -44.56
CA LEU A 94 -29.07 23.19 -44.73
C LEU A 94 -29.40 21.96 -43.88
N VAL A 95 -29.89 22.15 -42.65
CA VAL A 95 -30.22 21.04 -41.75
C VAL A 95 -31.42 20.25 -42.28
N GLU A 96 -32.45 20.91 -42.80
CA GLU A 96 -33.60 20.22 -43.41
C GLU A 96 -33.21 19.52 -44.72
N GLU A 97 -32.36 20.12 -45.56
CA GLU A 97 -31.85 19.44 -46.77
C GLU A 97 -31.07 18.16 -46.41
N LEU A 98 -30.23 18.21 -45.37
CA LEU A 98 -29.49 17.04 -44.88
C LEU A 98 -30.44 15.98 -44.29
N ARG A 99 -31.51 16.39 -43.59
CA ARG A 99 -32.51 15.50 -43.00
C ARG A 99 -33.35 14.80 -44.07
N GLU A 100 -33.82 15.52 -45.10
CA GLU A 100 -34.73 14.96 -46.10
C GLU A 100 -34.03 14.07 -47.12
N ARG A 101 -32.82 14.45 -47.57
CA ARG A 101 -32.17 13.79 -48.72
C ARG A 101 -31.01 12.88 -48.35
N TYR A 102 -30.35 13.11 -47.21
CA TYR A 102 -29.04 12.51 -46.92
C TYR A 102 -28.94 11.89 -45.53
N LEU A 103 -30.08 11.63 -44.88
CA LEU A 103 -30.12 10.96 -43.59
C LEU A 103 -29.52 9.55 -43.70
N GLY A 104 -28.56 9.26 -42.83
CA GLY A 104 -27.86 7.97 -42.82
C GLY A 104 -26.61 7.90 -43.71
N GLU A 105 -26.30 8.93 -44.52
CA GLU A 105 -25.04 8.93 -45.26
C GLU A 105 -23.81 9.07 -44.35
N THR A 106 -22.73 8.39 -44.73
CA THR A 106 -21.47 8.32 -43.99
C THR A 106 -20.27 8.67 -44.86
N PHE A 107 -19.25 9.29 -44.26
CA PHE A 107 -18.07 9.80 -44.93
C PHE A 107 -16.82 9.43 -44.13
N ALA A 108 -15.83 8.86 -44.80
CA ALA A 108 -14.60 8.35 -44.18
C ALA A 108 -13.62 9.43 -43.69
N SER A 109 -13.84 10.72 -44.02
CA SER A 109 -12.97 11.80 -43.54
C SER A 109 -13.65 13.15 -43.58
N ARG A 110 -13.17 14.07 -42.73
CA ARG A 110 -13.57 15.47 -42.71
C ARG A 110 -13.51 16.11 -44.09
N ARG A 111 -12.45 15.82 -44.86
CA ARG A 111 -12.23 16.39 -46.20
C ARG A 111 -13.31 15.95 -47.20
N LEU A 112 -13.74 14.69 -47.13
CA LEU A 112 -14.80 14.17 -47.99
C LEU A 112 -16.15 14.78 -47.60
N PHE A 113 -16.45 14.85 -46.30
CA PHE A 113 -17.66 15.48 -45.80
C PHE A 113 -17.74 16.97 -46.15
N GLU A 114 -16.66 17.71 -45.94
CA GLU A 114 -16.58 19.14 -46.32
C GLU A 114 -16.66 19.35 -47.84
N ARG A 115 -16.17 18.40 -48.66
CA ARG A 115 -16.38 18.43 -50.11
C ARG A 115 -17.83 18.16 -50.48
N PHE A 116 -18.50 17.26 -49.78
CA PHE A 116 -19.91 16.97 -49.95
C PHE A 116 -20.77 18.18 -49.59
N LEU A 117 -20.56 18.81 -48.42
CA LEU A 117 -21.28 20.01 -48.00
C LEU A 117 -21.20 21.18 -49.01
N LYS A 118 -20.13 21.24 -49.81
CA LYS A 118 -19.96 22.27 -50.87
C LYS A 118 -20.82 22.03 -52.11
N LYS A 119 -21.33 20.81 -52.30
CA LYS A 119 -22.15 20.40 -53.45
C LYS A 119 -23.66 20.52 -53.19
N LEU A 120 -24.07 20.75 -51.95
CA LEU A 120 -25.46 20.91 -51.56
C LEU A 120 -26.06 22.20 -52.13
N ASP A 121 -27.39 22.20 -52.28
CA ASP A 121 -28.13 23.35 -52.80
C ASP A 121 -28.01 24.53 -51.81
N ASN A 122 -28.15 24.26 -50.50
CA ASN A 122 -28.02 25.24 -49.43
C ASN A 122 -26.62 25.28 -48.80
N ARG A 123 -25.57 25.13 -49.61
CA ARG A 123 -24.17 25.02 -49.15
C ARG A 123 -23.70 26.14 -48.20
N PRO A 124 -22.78 25.84 -47.26
CA PRO A 124 -22.10 26.88 -46.46
C PRO A 124 -21.28 27.82 -47.36
N ARG A 125 -21.62 29.11 -47.38
CA ARG A 125 -20.97 30.11 -48.25
C ARG A 125 -19.56 30.54 -47.80
N SER A 126 -19.21 30.36 -46.53
CA SER A 126 -17.91 30.75 -45.97
C SER A 126 -17.11 29.52 -45.50
N ILE A 127 -15.79 29.57 -45.62
CA ILE A 127 -14.89 28.54 -45.08
C ILE A 127 -15.07 28.42 -43.56
N ARG A 128 -15.36 29.54 -42.87
CA ARG A 128 -15.61 29.55 -41.43
C ARG A 128 -16.86 28.75 -41.07
N THR A 129 -17.96 28.95 -41.81
CA THR A 129 -19.23 28.24 -41.57
C THR A 129 -19.13 26.77 -41.93
N LEU A 130 -18.39 26.43 -43.00
CA LEU A 130 -18.08 25.04 -43.35
C LEU A 130 -17.31 24.33 -42.23
N LYS A 131 -16.27 24.97 -41.69
CA LYS A 131 -15.44 24.42 -40.62
C LYS A 131 -16.14 24.37 -39.25
N SER A 132 -17.13 25.23 -39.00
CA SER A 132 -17.95 25.19 -37.79
C SER A 132 -19.10 24.18 -37.89
N THR A 133 -19.58 23.89 -39.10
CA THR A 133 -20.66 22.91 -39.32
C THR A 133 -20.15 21.47 -39.22
N SER A 134 -18.96 21.18 -39.77
CA SER A 134 -18.45 19.80 -39.85
C SER A 134 -18.33 19.07 -38.50
N PRO A 135 -17.86 19.68 -37.39
CA PRO A 135 -17.71 19.00 -36.10
C PRO A 135 -19.01 18.38 -35.53
N HIS A 136 -20.19 18.92 -35.86
CA HIS A 136 -21.47 18.41 -35.35
C HIS A 136 -21.87 17.04 -35.92
N PHE A 137 -21.25 16.65 -37.04
CA PHE A 137 -21.49 15.38 -37.71
C PHE A 137 -20.33 14.39 -37.51
N ARG A 138 -19.33 14.74 -36.68
CA ARG A 138 -18.16 13.91 -36.43
C ARG A 138 -18.52 12.71 -35.54
N LYS A 139 -18.24 11.51 -36.01
CA LYS A 139 -18.23 10.26 -35.23
C LYS A 139 -16.78 9.79 -35.03
N SER A 140 -16.33 9.81 -33.80
CA SER A 140 -14.99 9.37 -33.40
C SER A 140 -15.09 8.56 -32.13
N LEU A 141 -14.68 7.29 -32.19
CA LEU A 141 -14.55 6.44 -31.01
C LEU A 141 -13.42 6.91 -30.09
N ILE A 142 -12.40 7.57 -30.65
CA ILE A 142 -11.33 8.17 -29.85
C ILE A 142 -11.87 9.38 -29.08
N LYS A 143 -11.63 9.39 -27.76
CA LYS A 143 -12.05 10.40 -26.76
C LYS A 143 -13.51 10.34 -26.33
N GLU A 144 -14.30 9.41 -26.85
CA GLU A 144 -15.66 9.16 -26.37
C GLU A 144 -15.63 8.21 -25.17
N ARG A 145 -16.54 8.43 -24.21
CA ARG A 145 -16.63 7.65 -22.97
C ARG A 145 -17.97 6.93 -22.96
N PHE A 146 -17.92 5.60 -23.00
CA PHE A 146 -19.11 4.76 -22.95
C PHE A 146 -19.33 4.23 -21.53
N ALA A 147 -20.54 4.36 -21.01
CA ALA A 147 -20.87 3.95 -19.65
C ALA A 147 -21.09 2.43 -19.54
N SER A 148 -21.46 1.79 -20.64
CA SER A 148 -21.69 0.35 -20.69
C SER A 148 -21.08 -0.30 -21.93
N THR A 149 -20.80 -1.59 -21.83
CA THR A 149 -20.33 -2.42 -22.96
C THR A 149 -21.32 -2.35 -24.14
N LYS A 150 -22.62 -2.30 -23.86
CA LYS A 150 -23.67 -2.23 -24.89
C LYS A 150 -23.54 -0.97 -25.75
N GLU A 151 -23.26 0.18 -25.15
CA GLU A 151 -23.08 1.45 -25.87
C GLU A 151 -21.82 1.42 -26.74
N LEU A 152 -20.73 0.83 -26.23
CA LEU A 152 -19.51 0.65 -27.00
C LEU A 152 -19.75 -0.28 -28.20
N LEU A 153 -20.38 -1.44 -27.98
CA LEU A 153 -20.68 -2.42 -29.02
C LEU A 153 -21.58 -1.83 -30.11
N GLN A 154 -22.63 -1.12 -29.73
CA GLN A 154 -23.50 -0.43 -30.69
C GLN A 154 -22.70 0.57 -31.55
N SER A 155 -21.78 1.31 -30.95
CA SER A 155 -20.94 2.27 -31.67
C SER A 155 -19.91 1.61 -32.59
N LEU A 156 -19.43 0.40 -32.24
CA LEU A 156 -18.55 -0.41 -33.08
C LEU A 156 -19.30 -1.04 -34.27
N GLU A 157 -20.53 -1.52 -34.05
CA GLU A 157 -21.41 -2.06 -35.10
C GLU A 157 -21.75 -0.99 -36.14
N GLU A 158 -22.04 0.24 -35.70
CA GLU A 158 -22.32 1.38 -36.60
C GLU A 158 -21.16 1.73 -37.55
N MET A 159 -19.93 1.34 -37.24
CA MET A 159 -18.76 1.59 -38.10
C MET A 159 -18.52 0.50 -39.17
N ASP A 160 -19.29 -0.60 -39.14
CA ASP A 160 -19.18 -1.74 -40.06
C ASP A 160 -17.71 -2.15 -40.32
N LEU A 161 -17.05 -2.53 -39.23
CA LEU A 161 -15.61 -2.84 -39.22
C LEU A 161 -15.33 -4.31 -39.58
N GLY A 162 -16.35 -5.17 -39.63
CA GLY A 162 -16.19 -6.61 -39.89
C GLY A 162 -15.39 -7.33 -38.80
N LEU A 163 -15.50 -6.89 -37.55
CA LEU A 163 -14.79 -7.49 -36.41
C LEU A 163 -15.30 -8.91 -36.15
N THR A 164 -14.37 -9.85 -35.92
CA THR A 164 -14.72 -11.16 -35.35
C THR A 164 -15.06 -11.03 -33.87
N GLN A 165 -15.83 -11.97 -33.31
CA GLN A 165 -16.21 -11.94 -31.89
C GLN A 165 -14.99 -11.81 -30.96
N VAL A 166 -13.91 -12.56 -31.24
CA VAL A 166 -12.66 -12.53 -30.47
C VAL A 166 -12.02 -11.14 -30.51
N GLN A 167 -11.97 -10.50 -31.68
CA GLN A 167 -11.42 -9.15 -31.82
C GLN A 167 -12.27 -8.10 -31.11
N THR A 168 -13.59 -8.27 -31.12
CA THR A 168 -14.51 -7.42 -30.38
C THR A 168 -14.26 -7.53 -28.88
N ASP A 169 -14.14 -8.75 -28.35
CA ASP A 169 -13.88 -9.01 -26.94
C ASP A 169 -12.52 -8.43 -26.51
N GLU A 170 -11.45 -8.64 -27.29
CA GLU A 170 -10.13 -8.05 -27.04
C GLU A 170 -10.17 -6.51 -26.99
N LEU A 171 -10.92 -5.87 -27.89
CA LEU A 171 -11.03 -4.42 -27.94
C LEU A 171 -11.88 -3.87 -26.78
N VAL A 172 -12.93 -4.58 -26.40
CA VAL A 172 -13.76 -4.26 -25.23
C VAL A 172 -12.92 -4.34 -23.96
N ASP A 173 -12.16 -5.42 -23.77
CA ASP A 173 -11.30 -5.60 -22.59
C ASP A 173 -10.21 -4.54 -22.52
N ALA A 174 -9.54 -4.24 -23.64
CA ALA A 174 -8.48 -3.25 -23.68
C ALA A 174 -8.99 -1.80 -23.53
N SER A 175 -10.27 -1.54 -23.84
CA SER A 175 -10.87 -0.21 -23.70
C SER A 175 -11.49 0.03 -22.32
N TYR A 176 -11.65 -1.00 -21.48
CA TYR A 176 -12.20 -0.84 -20.14
C TYR A 176 -11.21 -0.11 -19.23
N THR A 177 -11.63 1.04 -18.70
CA THR A 177 -10.82 1.89 -17.83
C THR A 177 -11.00 1.59 -16.35
N GLY A 178 -11.77 0.56 -15.98
CA GLY A 178 -12.01 0.20 -14.58
C GLY A 178 -11.09 -0.90 -14.10
N TRP A 179 -11.18 -1.19 -12.81
CA TRP A 179 -10.50 -2.35 -12.26
C TRP A 179 -11.29 -3.64 -12.57
N ILE A 180 -10.55 -4.73 -12.75
CA ILE A 180 -11.04 -6.09 -12.96
C ILE A 180 -10.43 -7.01 -11.91
N TRP A 181 -11.10 -8.14 -11.65
CA TRP A 181 -10.57 -9.18 -10.79
C TRP A 181 -9.41 -9.91 -11.48
N THR A 182 -8.32 -10.14 -10.75
CA THR A 182 -7.12 -10.81 -11.26
C THR A 182 -6.29 -11.44 -10.15
N GLY A 183 -5.66 -12.58 -10.44
CA GLY A 183 -4.64 -13.20 -9.59
C GLY A 183 -3.20 -12.80 -9.93
N GLU A 184 -3.00 -11.93 -10.93
CA GLU A 184 -1.68 -11.58 -11.45
C GLU A 184 -0.79 -10.90 -10.41
N ASN A 185 -1.37 -10.23 -9.41
CA ASN A 185 -0.61 -9.60 -8.32
C ASN A 185 0.23 -10.62 -7.56
N PHE A 186 -0.35 -11.77 -7.19
CA PHE A 186 0.38 -12.82 -6.48
C PHE A 186 1.40 -13.49 -7.40
N ARG A 187 1.06 -13.72 -8.67
CA ARG A 187 2.01 -14.26 -9.65
C ARG A 187 3.24 -13.37 -9.81
N LYS A 188 3.06 -12.04 -9.89
CA LYS A 188 4.16 -11.07 -9.94
C LYS A 188 5.08 -11.18 -8.72
N MET A 189 4.54 -11.32 -7.51
CA MET A 189 5.37 -11.49 -6.30
C MET A 189 6.30 -12.70 -6.38
N PHE A 190 5.82 -13.83 -6.92
CA PHE A 190 6.65 -15.03 -7.02
C PHE A 190 7.71 -14.94 -8.12
N LEU A 191 7.50 -14.09 -9.13
CA LEU A 191 8.40 -13.95 -10.28
C LEU A 191 9.48 -12.89 -10.06
N LEU A 192 9.22 -11.87 -9.24
CA LEU A 192 10.14 -10.76 -9.05
C LEU A 192 11.27 -11.12 -8.05
N PRO A 193 12.55 -10.99 -8.43
CA PRO A 193 13.69 -11.24 -7.52
C PRO A 193 13.69 -10.33 -6.29
N GLU A 194 13.19 -9.09 -6.45
CA GLU A 194 13.07 -8.08 -5.39
C GLU A 194 12.21 -8.58 -4.23
N THR A 195 11.16 -9.38 -4.51
CA THR A 195 10.28 -9.94 -3.47
C THR A 195 11.04 -10.85 -2.51
N ARG A 196 12.03 -11.59 -3.00
CA ARG A 196 12.89 -12.43 -2.15
C ARG A 196 13.79 -11.57 -1.26
N GLN A 197 14.34 -10.48 -1.80
CA GLN A 197 15.19 -9.55 -1.05
C GLN A 197 14.40 -8.90 0.09
N ILE A 198 13.23 -8.32 -0.19
CA ILE A 198 12.41 -7.69 0.85
C ILE A 198 11.94 -8.69 1.92
N LEU A 199 11.70 -9.96 1.55
CA LEU A 199 11.37 -11.01 2.52
C LEU A 199 12.53 -11.29 3.47
N LEU A 200 13.75 -11.45 2.94
CA LEU A 200 14.95 -11.69 3.75
C LEU A 200 15.29 -10.48 4.61
N ASN A 201 15.20 -9.27 4.05
CA ASN A 201 15.38 -8.02 4.78
C ASN A 201 14.40 -7.89 5.94
N THR A 202 13.13 -8.22 5.71
CA THR A 202 12.10 -8.19 6.77
C THR A 202 12.40 -9.21 7.85
N GLY A 203 12.74 -10.45 7.48
CA GLY A 203 13.12 -11.49 8.44
C GLY A 203 14.35 -11.09 9.27
N PHE A 204 15.37 -10.53 8.61
CA PHE A 204 16.58 -10.04 9.27
C PHE A 204 16.29 -8.86 10.21
N TYR A 205 15.52 -7.88 9.76
CA TYR A 205 15.09 -6.73 10.55
C TYR A 205 14.32 -7.14 11.80
N VAL A 206 13.29 -7.97 11.62
CA VAL A 206 12.44 -8.46 12.71
C VAL A 206 13.27 -9.28 13.70
N ALA A 207 14.03 -10.27 13.22
CA ALA A 207 14.82 -11.13 14.10
C ALA A 207 15.90 -10.35 14.88
N SER A 208 16.65 -9.48 14.20
CA SER A 208 17.74 -8.73 14.82
C SER A 208 17.20 -7.73 15.85
N THR A 209 16.18 -6.95 15.50
CA THR A 209 15.59 -5.96 16.41
C THR A 209 14.92 -6.64 17.61
N LEU A 210 14.19 -7.74 17.36
CA LEU A 210 13.49 -8.48 18.41
C LEU A 210 14.47 -9.10 19.42
N LEU A 211 15.47 -9.83 18.93
CA LEU A 211 16.41 -10.58 19.77
C LEU A 211 17.38 -9.65 20.50
N LEU A 212 18.00 -8.71 19.78
CA LEU A 212 19.03 -7.84 20.36
C LEU A 212 18.42 -6.82 21.31
N PHE A 213 17.32 -6.16 20.92
CA PHE A 213 16.78 -5.03 21.66
C PHE A 213 15.51 -5.34 22.43
N ASN A 214 14.45 -5.76 21.75
CA ASN A 214 13.10 -5.82 22.35
C ASN A 214 12.99 -6.87 23.46
N ILE A 215 13.77 -7.95 23.36
CA ILE A 215 13.86 -9.00 24.38
C ILE A 215 15.21 -8.92 25.10
N GLY A 216 16.32 -9.07 24.37
CA GLY A 216 17.65 -9.21 24.96
C GLY A 216 18.04 -8.02 25.81
N PHE A 217 18.16 -6.84 25.18
CA PHE A 217 18.55 -5.63 25.89
C PHE A 217 17.48 -5.14 26.86
N ALA A 218 16.20 -5.30 26.53
CA ALA A 218 15.10 -5.04 27.46
C ALA A 218 15.22 -5.82 28.79
N LEU A 219 15.58 -7.11 28.73
CA LEU A 219 15.83 -7.93 29.92
C LEU A 219 17.03 -7.43 30.70
N VAL A 220 18.11 -7.05 30.00
CA VAL A 220 19.30 -6.44 30.64
C VAL A 220 18.90 -5.17 31.38
N LEU A 221 18.15 -4.26 30.76
CA LEU A 221 17.67 -3.04 31.39
C LEU A 221 16.72 -3.31 32.57
N ALA A 222 15.81 -4.27 32.44
CA ALA A 222 14.87 -4.61 33.51
C ALA A 222 15.59 -5.19 34.75
N VAL A 223 16.52 -6.12 34.53
CA VAL A 223 17.28 -6.77 35.62
C VAL A 223 18.25 -5.78 36.27
N THR A 224 18.96 -4.97 35.49
CA THR A 224 19.88 -3.96 36.04
C THR A 224 19.13 -2.90 36.85
N THR A 225 18.00 -2.39 36.35
CA THR A 225 17.18 -1.42 37.09
C THR A 225 16.48 -2.03 38.30
N PHE A 226 16.28 -3.35 38.35
CA PHE A 226 15.72 -4.02 39.53
C PHE A 226 16.68 -4.00 40.72
N TYR A 227 17.98 -4.18 40.50
CA TYR A 227 19.00 -4.16 41.56
C TYR A 227 19.51 -2.76 41.91
N LEU A 228 19.12 -1.74 41.15
CA LEU A 228 19.45 -0.34 41.44
C LEU A 228 18.61 0.22 42.59
N PRO A 229 19.13 1.20 43.36
CA PRO A 229 18.33 1.95 44.32
C PRO A 229 17.10 2.58 43.66
N LYS A 230 15.95 2.57 44.34
CA LYS A 230 14.64 2.95 43.76
C LYS A 230 14.65 4.28 43.00
N GLY A 231 15.30 5.32 43.56
CA GLY A 231 15.37 6.64 42.92
C GLY A 231 16.19 6.63 41.62
N GLN A 232 17.33 5.95 41.61
CA GLN A 232 18.16 5.81 40.41
C GLN A 232 17.45 4.96 39.36
N ALA A 233 16.86 3.83 39.76
CA ALA A 233 16.08 2.97 38.87
C ALA A 233 14.95 3.73 38.19
N ALA A 234 14.22 4.59 38.90
CA ALA A 234 13.17 5.43 38.35
C ALA A 234 13.72 6.42 37.31
N LEU A 235 14.83 7.09 37.62
CA LEU A 235 15.48 8.01 36.69
C LEU A 235 15.95 7.30 35.42
N PHE A 236 16.65 6.17 35.55
CA PHE A 236 17.11 5.38 34.40
C PHE A 236 15.93 4.91 33.53
N ARG A 237 14.86 4.39 34.14
CA ARG A 237 13.67 3.96 33.39
C ARG A 237 13.01 5.14 32.66
N ALA A 238 12.96 6.32 33.28
CA ALA A 238 12.42 7.53 32.66
C ALA A 238 13.26 7.98 31.45
N LEU A 239 14.59 7.99 31.57
CA LEU A 239 15.50 8.32 30.47
C LEU A 239 15.36 7.34 29.29
N TRP A 240 15.30 6.05 29.58
CA TRP A 240 15.09 5.00 28.57
C TRP A 240 13.70 5.04 27.92
N PHE A 241 12.72 5.69 28.56
CA PHE A 241 11.38 5.86 28.00
C PHE A 241 11.27 7.06 27.03
N LEU A 242 12.23 8.00 27.07
CA LEU A 242 12.23 9.21 26.21
C LEU A 242 12.08 8.90 24.71
N PRO A 243 12.80 7.92 24.11
CA PRO A 243 12.66 7.60 22.70
C PRO A 243 11.24 7.25 22.28
N ARG A 244 10.50 6.55 23.16
CA ARG A 244 9.16 6.04 22.87
C ARG A 244 8.05 7.09 23.01
N ILE A 245 8.23 8.07 23.89
CA ILE A 245 7.26 9.17 24.06
C ILE A 245 7.49 10.32 23.08
N THR A 246 8.66 10.38 22.47
CA THR A 246 9.00 11.40 21.47
C THR A 246 8.24 11.11 20.18
N PRO A 247 7.69 12.13 19.48
CA PRO A 247 7.12 11.94 18.15
C PRO A 247 8.11 11.25 17.21
N SER A 248 7.66 10.20 16.53
CA SER A 248 8.48 9.34 15.66
C SER A 248 9.32 10.13 14.66
N VAL A 249 8.71 11.12 14.00
CA VAL A 249 9.38 11.98 13.02
C VAL A 249 10.54 12.76 13.62
N LEU A 250 10.33 13.40 14.78
CA LEU A 250 11.38 14.15 15.46
C LEU A 250 12.49 13.22 15.96
N TYR A 251 12.13 12.05 16.47
CA TYR A 251 13.09 11.07 16.94
C TYR A 251 14.03 10.61 15.81
N VAL A 252 13.48 10.28 14.63
CA VAL A 252 14.28 9.89 13.46
C VAL A 252 15.10 11.08 12.93
N LEU A 253 14.58 12.30 12.99
CA LEU A 253 15.33 13.49 12.60
C LEU A 253 16.57 13.73 13.48
N LEU A 254 16.48 13.44 14.79
CA LEU A 254 17.65 13.48 15.68
C LEU A 254 18.72 12.45 15.29
N TRP A 255 18.30 11.24 14.90
CA TRP A 255 19.22 10.24 14.36
C TRP A 255 19.86 10.71 13.06
N LYS A 256 19.09 11.30 12.14
CA LYS A 256 19.63 11.92 10.93
C LYS A 256 20.66 12.99 11.29
N TRP A 257 20.34 13.93 12.16
CA TRP A 257 21.28 14.97 12.61
C TRP A 257 22.55 14.38 13.26
N LEU A 258 22.44 13.24 13.94
CA LEU A 258 23.58 12.55 14.53
C LEU A 258 24.50 11.94 13.45
N THR A 259 23.93 11.24 12.48
CA THR A 259 24.66 10.33 11.57
C THR A 259 24.96 10.90 10.18
N TRP A 260 24.36 12.03 9.80
CA TRP A 260 24.57 12.64 8.47
C TRP A 260 26.02 13.12 8.28
N ASP A 261 26.44 13.35 7.03
CA ASP A 261 27.80 13.83 6.68
C ASP A 261 28.20 15.16 7.38
N THR A 262 27.25 16.05 7.63
CA THR A 262 27.38 17.31 8.38
C THR A 262 26.88 17.20 9.83
N GLY A 263 26.62 15.97 10.28
CA GLY A 263 26.03 15.69 11.57
C GLY A 263 26.97 15.77 12.77
N PHE A 264 26.40 15.56 13.95
CA PHE A 264 27.12 15.68 15.22
C PHE A 264 28.32 14.72 15.33
N ILE A 265 28.20 13.48 14.84
CA ILE A 265 29.33 12.53 14.87
C ILE A 265 30.52 13.13 14.14
N ASN A 266 30.33 13.64 12.92
CA ASN A 266 31.42 14.25 12.14
C ASN A 266 31.96 15.52 12.79
N ALA A 267 31.12 16.35 13.40
CA ALA A 267 31.57 17.53 14.14
C ALA A 267 32.55 17.17 15.29
N VAL A 268 32.39 16.00 15.90
CA VAL A 268 33.28 15.51 16.97
C VAL A 268 34.50 14.79 16.37
N VAL A 269 34.31 13.80 15.49
CA VAL A 269 35.40 12.91 15.04
C VAL A 269 36.39 13.58 14.09
N THR A 270 35.99 14.65 13.41
CA THR A 270 36.90 15.41 12.52
C THR A 270 38.06 16.02 13.31
N ASN A 271 37.84 16.42 14.56
CA ASN A 271 38.91 16.94 15.44
C ASN A 271 39.96 15.87 15.78
N PHE A 272 39.66 14.60 15.56
CA PHE A 272 40.55 13.46 15.78
C PHE A 272 41.13 12.90 14.46
N GLY A 273 41.00 13.64 13.35
CA GLY A 273 41.57 13.26 12.05
C GLY A 273 40.76 12.23 11.25
N VAL A 274 39.53 11.93 11.66
CA VAL A 274 38.63 11.04 10.90
C VAL A 274 37.97 11.82 9.77
N THR A 275 37.93 11.26 8.56
CA THR A 275 37.28 11.89 7.41
C THR A 275 35.74 11.91 7.60
N PRO A 276 35.08 13.07 7.36
CA PRO A 276 33.63 13.15 7.44
C PRO A 276 32.96 12.19 6.45
N ARG A 277 31.92 11.49 6.91
CA ARG A 277 31.12 10.57 6.08
C ARG A 277 29.70 10.42 6.58
N ASN A 278 28.80 9.90 5.76
CA ASN A 278 27.45 9.59 6.20
C ASN A 278 27.40 8.27 6.99
N TRP A 279 27.39 8.35 8.32
CA TRP A 279 27.40 7.18 9.21
C TRP A 279 26.13 6.31 9.13
N MET A 280 25.09 6.77 8.42
CA MET A 280 23.86 6.00 8.18
C MET A 280 23.84 5.36 6.79
N LEU A 281 24.14 6.13 5.73
CA LEU A 281 23.93 5.69 4.34
C LEU A 281 25.21 5.33 3.56
N ASP A 282 26.40 5.52 4.14
CA ASP A 282 27.68 5.20 3.48
C ASP A 282 27.77 3.73 3.07
N THR A 283 27.22 2.80 3.88
CA THR A 283 27.17 1.38 3.54
C THR A 283 25.83 0.76 3.95
N ALA A 284 25.45 -0.34 3.30
CA ALA A 284 24.26 -1.10 3.67
C ALA A 284 24.30 -1.61 5.13
N ALA A 285 25.49 -1.97 5.63
CA ALA A 285 25.67 -2.41 7.01
C ALA A 285 25.39 -1.26 8.00
N ASN A 286 25.90 -0.06 7.72
CA ASN A 286 25.63 1.13 8.53
C ASN A 286 24.13 1.48 8.55
N ALA A 287 23.47 1.34 7.41
CA ALA A 287 22.03 1.58 7.29
C ALA A 287 21.23 0.62 8.18
N TRP A 288 21.55 -0.68 8.12
CA TRP A 288 20.96 -1.68 8.99
C TRP A 288 21.21 -1.43 10.47
N VAL A 289 22.45 -1.13 10.86
CA VAL A 289 22.78 -0.81 12.26
C VAL A 289 21.95 0.37 12.74
N THR A 290 21.86 1.43 11.94
CA THR A 290 21.10 2.64 12.30
C THR A 290 19.61 2.33 12.43
N VAL A 291 19.01 1.63 11.46
CA VAL A 291 17.59 1.23 11.47
C VAL A 291 17.25 0.36 12.69
N ILE A 292 18.08 -0.65 12.97
CA ILE A 292 17.90 -1.56 14.11
C ILE A 292 18.04 -0.80 15.42
N MET A 293 18.98 0.14 15.52
CA MET A 293 19.14 0.97 16.72
C MET A 293 17.92 1.87 16.93
N ILE A 294 17.50 2.63 15.93
CA ILE A 294 16.34 3.54 15.99
C ILE A 294 15.13 2.82 16.56
N ASN A 295 14.72 1.69 15.94
CA ASN A 295 13.55 0.96 16.41
C ASN A 295 13.84 0.20 17.72
N GLY A 296 15.04 -0.35 17.85
CA GLY A 296 15.49 -1.11 19.02
C GLY A 296 15.45 -0.31 20.33
N PHE A 297 15.83 0.96 20.33
CA PHE A 297 15.71 1.82 21.53
C PHE A 297 14.24 1.97 21.96
N ILE A 298 13.34 2.17 21.00
CA ILE A 298 11.89 2.28 21.26
C ILE A 298 11.34 0.96 21.79
N GLY A 299 11.70 -0.16 21.18
CA GLY A 299 11.22 -1.49 21.60
C GLY A 299 11.81 -1.96 22.93
N ALA A 300 13.10 -1.68 23.19
CA ALA A 300 13.76 -1.98 24.45
C ALA A 300 13.13 -1.23 25.63
N SER A 301 12.69 0.02 25.43
CA SER A 301 12.01 0.81 26.46
C SER A 301 10.71 0.15 26.94
N MET A 302 9.91 -0.38 26.02
CA MET A 302 8.68 -1.09 26.33
C MET A 302 8.95 -2.41 27.03
N GLY A 303 9.90 -3.17 26.51
CA GLY A 303 10.31 -4.43 27.10
C GLY A 303 10.78 -4.25 28.54
N MET A 304 11.63 -3.25 28.77
CA MET A 304 12.16 -2.90 30.09
C MET A 304 11.04 -2.61 31.09
N ILE A 305 10.04 -1.79 30.74
CA ILE A 305 8.95 -1.42 31.67
C ILE A 305 8.14 -2.65 32.05
N LEU A 306 7.74 -3.46 31.06
CA LEU A 306 6.89 -4.62 31.32
C LEU A 306 7.66 -5.70 32.08
N PHE A 307 8.90 -6.00 31.70
CA PHE A 307 9.75 -6.92 32.45
C PHE A 307 10.04 -6.40 33.86
N SER A 308 10.34 -5.11 34.05
CA SER A 308 10.56 -4.54 35.39
C SER A 308 9.33 -4.70 36.28
N SER A 309 8.13 -4.48 35.73
CA SER A 309 6.86 -4.68 36.45
C SER A 309 6.69 -6.16 36.85
N ALA A 310 6.96 -7.09 35.92
CA ALA A 310 6.87 -8.52 36.18
C ALA A 310 7.94 -9.04 37.17
N ILE A 311 9.15 -8.48 37.17
CA ILE A 311 10.18 -8.81 38.19
C ILE A 311 9.72 -8.29 39.56
N THR A 312 9.07 -7.13 39.61
CA THR A 312 8.61 -6.53 40.87
C THR A 312 7.45 -7.32 41.50
N SER A 313 6.69 -8.10 40.72
CA SER A 313 5.63 -8.96 41.26
C SER A 313 6.16 -10.28 41.86
N ILE A 314 7.44 -10.60 41.70
CA ILE A 314 8.06 -11.76 42.33
C ILE A 314 8.11 -11.55 43.86
N PRO A 315 7.60 -12.49 44.68
CA PRO A 315 7.67 -12.37 46.14
C PRO A 315 9.10 -12.18 46.63
N LYS A 316 9.35 -11.09 47.36
CA LYS A 316 10.69 -10.75 47.87
C LYS A 316 11.27 -11.84 48.77
N GLN A 317 10.41 -12.60 49.44
CA GLN A 317 10.79 -13.71 50.30
C GLN A 317 11.56 -14.79 49.53
N MET A 318 11.24 -15.05 48.25
CA MET A 318 11.99 -16.00 47.42
C MET A 318 13.41 -15.52 47.17
N LEU A 319 13.59 -14.21 46.95
CA LEU A 319 14.91 -13.62 46.74
C LEU A 319 15.72 -13.66 48.04
N TYR A 320 15.13 -13.28 49.18
CA TYR A 320 15.80 -13.36 50.48
C TYR A 320 16.19 -14.80 50.87
N ALA A 321 15.30 -15.77 50.65
CA ALA A 321 15.62 -17.18 50.87
C ALA A 321 16.82 -17.62 50.04
N SER A 322 16.87 -17.24 48.76
CA SER A 322 18.02 -17.57 47.92
C SER A 322 19.32 -16.90 48.36
N GLU A 323 19.27 -15.70 48.95
CA GLU A 323 20.45 -15.04 49.52
C GLU A 323 20.97 -15.80 50.75
N VAL A 324 20.07 -16.32 51.59
CA VAL A 324 20.42 -17.18 52.72
C VAL A 324 21.04 -18.51 52.26
N ASP A 325 20.54 -19.08 51.16
CA ASP A 325 21.09 -20.28 50.53
C ASP A 325 22.43 -20.03 49.79
N GLY A 326 22.96 -18.80 49.84
CA GLY A 326 24.24 -18.42 49.24
C GLY A 326 24.19 -18.21 47.72
N ALA A 327 23.00 -18.05 47.13
CA ALA A 327 22.87 -17.81 45.71
C ALA A 327 23.38 -16.41 45.33
N ASN A 328 24.29 -16.34 44.36
CA ASN A 328 24.73 -15.08 43.79
C ASN A 328 23.67 -14.48 42.84
N ARG A 329 23.84 -13.21 42.46
CA ARG A 329 22.90 -12.48 41.60
C ARG A 329 22.65 -13.17 40.25
N TRP A 330 23.67 -13.78 39.65
CA TRP A 330 23.53 -14.52 38.39
C TRP A 330 22.69 -15.79 38.55
N GLN A 331 22.88 -16.51 39.67
CA GLN A 331 22.07 -17.66 40.02
C GLN A 331 20.61 -17.27 40.27
N GLN A 332 20.35 -16.14 40.95
CA GLN A 332 18.99 -15.60 41.10
C GLN A 332 18.36 -15.26 39.75
N ILE A 333 19.10 -14.61 38.85
CA ILE A 333 18.59 -14.27 37.51
C ILE A 333 18.22 -15.53 36.75
N ARG A 334 19.12 -16.52 36.69
CA ARG A 334 18.93 -17.74 35.90
C ARG A 334 17.86 -18.68 36.45
N HIS A 335 17.81 -18.87 37.77
CA HIS A 335 16.99 -19.90 38.40
C HIS A 335 15.68 -19.38 39.00
N ILE A 336 15.57 -18.07 39.27
CA ILE A 336 14.37 -17.48 39.88
C ILE A 336 13.70 -16.52 38.90
N ILE A 337 14.43 -15.50 38.44
CA ILE A 337 13.83 -14.40 37.67
C ILE A 337 13.40 -14.86 36.26
N LEU A 338 14.34 -15.39 35.46
CA LEU A 338 14.04 -15.78 34.07
C LEU A 338 12.94 -16.84 33.94
N PRO A 339 12.89 -17.90 34.78
CA PRO A 339 11.79 -18.88 34.72
C PRO A 339 10.43 -18.27 35.01
N GLN A 340 10.35 -17.30 35.91
CA GLN A 340 9.11 -16.59 36.24
C GLN A 340 8.70 -15.59 35.15
N LEU A 341 9.67 -15.05 34.40
CA LEU A 341 9.43 -14.15 33.27
C LEU A 341 9.02 -14.86 31.97
N LYS A 342 8.91 -16.19 31.92
CA LYS A 342 8.59 -16.92 30.68
C LYS A 342 7.31 -16.40 29.98
N TRP A 343 6.28 -16.02 30.74
CA TRP A 343 5.02 -15.50 30.20
C TRP A 343 5.10 -14.03 29.77
N PRO A 344 5.68 -13.11 30.56
CA PRO A 344 6.04 -11.78 30.07
C PRO A 344 6.89 -11.79 28.81
N ILE A 345 7.88 -12.70 28.73
CA ILE A 345 8.75 -12.84 27.55
C ILE A 345 7.94 -13.29 26.35
N LEU A 346 7.06 -14.28 26.51
CA LEU A 346 6.11 -14.69 25.46
C LEU A 346 5.30 -13.50 24.95
N PHE A 347 4.67 -12.76 25.87
CA PHE A 347 3.80 -11.65 25.51
C PHE A 347 4.55 -10.60 24.69
N ILE A 348 5.74 -10.18 25.15
CA ILE A 348 6.57 -9.22 24.43
C ILE A 348 7.01 -9.78 23.09
N THR A 349 7.40 -11.06 23.03
CA THR A 349 7.83 -11.70 21.79
C THR A 349 6.73 -11.65 20.74
N VAL A 350 5.50 -12.05 21.09
CA VAL A 350 4.35 -12.01 20.18
C VAL A 350 4.05 -10.59 19.75
N TYR A 351 3.83 -9.70 20.72
CA TYR A 351 3.42 -8.33 20.46
C TYR A 351 4.44 -7.59 19.60
N GLN A 352 5.73 -7.67 19.95
CA GLN A 352 6.79 -6.99 19.23
C GLN A 352 7.07 -7.63 17.87
N THR A 353 6.93 -8.94 17.71
CA THR A 353 7.06 -9.56 16.38
C THR A 353 6.01 -9.01 15.42
N LEU A 354 4.74 -8.97 15.86
CA LEU A 354 3.64 -8.44 15.04
C LEU A 354 3.85 -6.95 14.74
N SER A 355 4.27 -6.17 15.75
CA SER A 355 4.57 -4.75 15.57
C SER A 355 5.72 -4.51 14.58
N LEU A 356 6.78 -5.31 14.62
CA LEU A 356 7.94 -5.17 13.74
C LEU A 356 7.63 -5.59 12.30
N LEU A 357 6.76 -6.59 12.08
CA LEU A 357 6.33 -7.01 10.75
C LEU A 357 5.64 -5.88 9.97
N THR A 358 4.90 -5.01 10.68
CA THR A 358 4.21 -3.86 10.09
C THR A 358 4.97 -2.55 10.28
N SER A 359 6.18 -2.59 10.85
CA SER A 359 6.98 -1.40 11.14
C SER A 359 7.77 -0.98 9.92
N PHE A 360 7.35 0.12 9.29
CA PHE A 360 8.08 0.73 8.16
C PHE A 360 8.38 2.21 8.38
N GLU A 361 7.64 2.91 9.23
CA GLU A 361 7.73 4.36 9.41
C GLU A 361 9.16 4.82 9.76
N GLN A 362 9.82 4.16 10.71
CA GLN A 362 11.19 4.54 11.09
C GLN A 362 12.17 4.34 9.94
N ILE A 363 11.99 3.29 9.14
CA ILE A 363 12.84 2.97 7.98
C ILE A 363 12.62 4.00 6.87
N PHE A 364 11.36 4.27 6.54
CA PHE A 364 10.94 5.30 5.59
C PHE A 364 11.56 6.66 5.95
N LEU A 365 11.40 7.07 7.20
CA LEU A 365 11.88 8.37 7.66
C LEU A 365 13.41 8.43 7.80
N SER A 366 14.12 7.31 7.98
CA SER A 366 15.58 7.29 8.14
C SER A 366 16.30 7.09 6.82
N THR A 367 16.11 5.93 6.20
CA THR A 367 16.89 5.44 5.07
C THR A 367 16.08 5.36 3.78
N ASP A 368 14.75 5.37 3.87
CA ASP A 368 13.83 5.18 2.74
C ASP A 368 14.19 3.95 1.89
N GLY A 369 14.50 2.84 2.58
CA GLY A 369 14.94 1.59 1.96
C GLY A 369 16.39 1.56 1.47
N GLY A 370 17.11 2.69 1.51
CA GLY A 370 18.47 2.81 1.00
C GLY A 370 19.58 2.22 1.89
N PRO A 371 20.84 2.21 1.39
CA PRO A 371 21.24 2.50 0.01
C PRO A 371 20.83 1.38 -0.95
N GLY A 372 20.35 1.71 -2.15
CA GLY A 372 20.03 0.75 -3.22
C GLY A 372 19.07 -0.37 -2.82
N SER A 373 17.96 -0.04 -2.15
CA SER A 373 16.95 -0.97 -1.59
C SER A 373 17.46 -1.98 -0.55
N SER A 374 18.66 -1.76 0.01
CA SER A 374 19.25 -2.69 0.99
C SER A 374 18.50 -2.77 2.32
N THR A 375 17.84 -1.69 2.76
CA THR A 375 17.00 -1.68 3.98
C THR A 375 15.51 -1.73 3.68
N GLU A 376 15.14 -2.01 2.43
CA GLU A 376 13.76 -2.14 2.00
C GLU A 376 13.11 -3.37 2.65
N VAL A 377 12.08 -3.14 3.47
CA VAL A 377 11.30 -4.19 4.14
C VAL A 377 9.93 -4.32 3.50
N TRP A 378 9.26 -5.45 3.74
CA TRP A 378 7.99 -5.79 3.09
C TRP A 378 6.90 -4.74 3.32
N ALA A 379 6.79 -4.23 4.55
CA ALA A 379 5.81 -3.19 4.87
C ALA A 379 6.11 -1.86 4.15
N LEU A 380 7.39 -1.51 3.96
CA LEU A 380 7.80 -0.34 3.20
C LEU A 380 7.51 -0.52 1.71
N SER A 381 7.81 -1.71 1.17
CA SER A 381 7.58 -2.02 -0.23
C SER A 381 6.09 -2.01 -0.58
N ALA A 382 5.24 -2.49 0.33
CA ALA A 382 3.79 -2.36 0.20
C ALA A 382 3.35 -0.89 0.14
N TYR A 383 3.95 -0.03 0.97
CA TYR A 383 3.69 1.41 0.97
C TYR A 383 4.16 2.08 -0.32
N HIS A 384 5.41 1.90 -0.76
CA HIS A 384 5.91 2.48 -2.01
C HIS A 384 5.09 2.01 -3.22
N THR A 385 4.71 0.73 -3.25
CA THR A 385 3.89 0.17 -4.34
C THR A 385 2.49 0.79 -4.39
N ALA A 386 1.83 0.93 -3.23
CA ALA A 386 0.45 1.38 -3.15
C ALA A 386 0.30 2.91 -3.18
N LEU A 387 1.22 3.64 -2.56
CA LEU A 387 1.02 5.04 -2.17
C LEU A 387 2.15 5.99 -2.57
N ASP A 388 3.35 5.49 -2.85
CA ASP A 388 4.53 6.32 -3.09
C ASP A 388 5.36 5.81 -4.27
N ASN A 389 4.68 5.57 -5.39
CA ASN A 389 5.31 5.11 -6.61
C ASN A 389 5.81 6.31 -7.43
N TYR A 390 7.12 6.51 -7.47
CA TYR A 390 7.83 7.59 -8.18
C TYR A 390 7.42 7.77 -9.66
N TRP A 391 6.94 6.72 -10.33
CA TRP A 391 6.57 6.75 -11.75
C TRP A 391 5.08 7.07 -12.03
N GLY A 392 4.32 7.49 -11.02
CA GLY A 392 2.94 7.99 -11.18
C GLY A 392 1.87 6.92 -11.41
N ASN A 393 2.23 5.63 -11.39
CA ASN A 393 1.28 4.53 -11.49
C ASN A 393 1.16 3.80 -10.13
N LEU A 394 0.36 4.34 -9.23
CA LEU A 394 0.13 3.71 -7.92
C LEU A 394 -0.62 2.40 -8.12
N GLN A 395 -0.03 1.28 -7.71
CA GLN A 395 -0.59 -0.05 -7.93
C GLN A 395 -1.30 -0.51 -6.66
N TYR A 396 -2.45 0.10 -6.36
CA TYR A 396 -3.22 -0.19 -5.15
C TYR A 396 -3.52 -1.68 -4.97
N GLY A 397 -3.90 -2.39 -6.03
CA GLY A 397 -4.19 -3.82 -5.96
C GLY A 397 -2.94 -4.65 -5.65
N TYR A 398 -1.80 -4.32 -6.25
CA TYR A 398 -0.55 -5.02 -5.98
C TYR A 398 -0.02 -4.74 -4.55
N GLY A 399 -0.05 -3.49 -4.11
CA GLY A 399 0.32 -3.13 -2.74
C GLY A 399 -0.63 -3.70 -1.69
N ALA A 400 -1.93 -3.79 -1.97
CA ALA A 400 -2.89 -4.49 -1.13
C ALA A 400 -2.58 -5.99 -1.04
N ALA A 401 -2.11 -6.60 -2.12
CA ALA A 401 -1.69 -7.99 -2.12
C ALA A 401 -0.43 -8.20 -1.25
N LEU A 402 0.56 -7.28 -1.30
CA LEU A 402 1.70 -7.31 -0.37
C LEU A 402 1.24 -7.16 1.09
N ALA A 403 0.30 -6.25 1.38
CA ALA A 403 -0.24 -6.08 2.73
C ALA A 403 -1.01 -7.31 3.21
N LEU A 404 -1.77 -7.98 2.34
CA LEU A 404 -2.49 -9.22 2.68
C LEU A 404 -1.52 -10.34 3.11
N VAL A 405 -0.35 -10.43 2.47
CA VAL A 405 0.70 -11.39 2.89
C VAL A 405 1.14 -11.12 4.33
N LEU A 406 1.32 -9.86 4.74
CA LEU A 406 1.66 -9.54 6.13
C LEU A 406 0.56 -9.95 7.11
N VAL A 407 -0.72 -9.78 6.73
CA VAL A 407 -1.85 -10.26 7.56
C VAL A 407 -1.78 -11.77 7.75
N VAL A 408 -1.61 -12.51 6.65
CA VAL A 408 -1.53 -13.99 6.69
C VAL A 408 -0.33 -14.44 7.52
N VAL A 409 0.86 -13.87 7.30
CA VAL A 409 2.07 -14.17 8.07
C VAL A 409 1.89 -13.82 9.55
N GLY A 410 1.27 -12.68 9.86
CA GLY A 410 0.99 -12.28 11.25
C GLY A 410 0.04 -13.24 11.97
N VAL A 411 -1.01 -13.72 11.29
CA VAL A 411 -1.92 -14.74 11.84
C VAL A 411 -1.18 -16.06 12.07
N ILE A 412 -0.40 -16.53 11.09
CA ILE A 412 0.38 -17.77 11.21
C ILE A 412 1.36 -17.67 12.38
N MET A 413 2.13 -16.57 12.47
CA MET A 413 3.09 -16.35 13.56
C MET A 413 2.41 -16.29 14.92
N SER A 414 1.25 -15.64 15.02
CA SER A 414 0.46 -15.59 16.26
C SER A 414 0.03 -17.00 16.71
N LEU A 415 -0.46 -17.82 15.79
CA LEU A 415 -0.85 -19.21 16.07
C LEU A 415 0.35 -20.06 16.48
N ILE A 416 1.50 -19.91 15.80
CA ILE A 416 2.74 -20.60 16.15
C ILE A 416 3.17 -20.25 17.57
N TYR A 417 3.17 -18.97 17.94
CA TYR A 417 3.57 -18.56 19.28
C TYR A 417 2.61 -19.06 20.37
N LEU A 418 1.30 -18.97 20.14
CA LEU A 418 0.31 -19.51 21.08
C LEU A 418 0.50 -21.01 21.32
N ARG A 419 0.82 -21.76 20.25
CA ARG A 419 1.11 -23.20 20.33
C ARG A 419 2.44 -23.49 21.02
N PHE A 420 3.51 -22.80 20.63
CA PHE A 420 4.87 -23.04 21.14
C PHE A 420 4.96 -22.80 22.65
N PHE A 421 4.31 -21.73 23.14
CA PHE A 421 4.34 -21.40 24.56
C PHE A 421 3.24 -22.07 25.39
N ARG A 422 2.44 -22.97 24.79
CA ARG A 422 1.41 -23.76 25.48
C ARG A 422 0.48 -22.84 26.29
N PHE A 423 -0.10 -21.84 25.63
CA PHE A 423 -0.99 -20.85 26.26
C PHE A 423 -2.11 -21.48 27.10
N ASP A 424 -2.54 -22.69 26.75
CA ASP A 424 -3.48 -23.51 27.52
C ASP A 424 -3.05 -23.74 28.99
N GLU A 425 -1.75 -23.78 29.29
CA GLU A 425 -1.25 -23.90 30.66
C GLU A 425 -1.43 -22.62 31.48
N LEU A 426 -1.52 -21.46 30.84
CA LEU A 426 -1.75 -20.18 31.51
C LEU A 426 -3.23 -19.98 31.86
N ILE A 427 -4.14 -20.54 31.06
CA ILE A 427 -5.60 -20.44 31.28
C ILE A 427 -6.12 -21.53 32.24
N LYS A 428 -5.38 -22.61 32.44
CA LYS A 428 -5.79 -23.67 33.38
C LYS A 428 -5.96 -23.10 34.79
N THR A 429 -7.15 -23.32 35.36
CA THR A 429 -7.42 -22.96 36.75
C THR A 429 -6.43 -23.68 37.66
N PRO A 430 -5.84 -22.98 38.65
CA PRO A 430 -4.91 -23.60 39.57
C PRO A 430 -5.60 -24.77 40.29
N ARG A 431 -4.89 -25.90 40.41
CA ARG A 431 -5.40 -27.14 41.04
C ARG A 431 -5.82 -26.98 42.51
N ILE A 432 -5.61 -25.82 43.11
CA ILE A 432 -5.99 -25.50 44.50
C ILE A 432 -7.48 -25.13 44.57
N GLU A 433 -8.11 -24.76 43.44
CA GLU A 433 -9.53 -24.42 43.34
C GLU A 433 -10.39 -25.53 42.69
N GLN A 434 -9.83 -26.73 42.50
CA GLN A 434 -10.53 -27.95 42.09
C GLN A 434 -10.67 -28.87 43.29
#